data_AF-A0A0F1B4S1-F1
#
_entry.id   AF-A0A0F1B4S1-F1
#
_cell.length_a   1.000
_cell.length_b   1.000
_cell.length_c   1.000
_cell.angle_alpha   90.00
_cell.angle_beta   90.00
_cell.angle_gamma   90.00
#
_symmetry.space_group_name_H-M   'P 1'
#
loop_
_entity.id
_entity.type
_entity.pdbx_description
1 polymer ?
#
loop_
_entity_poly.entity_id
_entity_poly.type
_entity_poly.pdbx_seq_one_letter_code
_entity_poly.pdbx_strand_id
1 'polypeptide(L)'
;MNGINGKDGATGKPGPQGVAGKAGRNGITTTITKSVVDKSTIAKVDATINHVKSLSAQTTAQAKDLKAAQQVFAQTQANTHSQFKNLKDEVDGNKKEARGGVASAVAMASMPQVEKDQAVMFSAGAGEFRGEEAVSVGASFHAGRAVVKAGMSDSTNNDFAMGVGIGIGF
;
A
#
# COMPACT_ATOMS: atom_id res chain seq x y z
N MET A 1 85.85 -92.06 -47.20
CA MET A 1 84.55 -92.37 -46.56
C MET A 1 84.30 -91.35 -45.46
N ASN A 2 83.10 -90.77 -45.49
CA ASN A 2 82.32 -90.16 -44.41
C ASN A 2 82.89 -88.95 -43.64
N GLY A 3 82.24 -87.81 -43.86
CA GLY A 3 82.30 -86.65 -42.99
C GLY A 3 81.37 -86.75 -41.78
N ILE A 4 81.57 -85.81 -40.85
CA ILE A 4 80.53 -85.35 -39.94
C ILE A 4 80.74 -83.86 -39.71
N ASN A 5 79.63 -83.12 -39.83
CA ASN A 5 79.52 -81.67 -39.86
C ASN A 5 80.17 -80.97 -38.66
N GLY A 6 80.72 -79.77 -38.91
CA GLY A 6 81.31 -78.91 -37.89
C GLY A 6 80.31 -78.48 -36.83
N LYS A 7 80.78 -78.38 -35.58
CA LYS A 7 80.02 -77.82 -34.47
C LYS A 7 79.89 -76.31 -34.70
N ASP A 8 78.65 -75.82 -34.79
CA ASP A 8 78.36 -74.40 -34.93
C ASP A 8 79.05 -73.58 -33.83
N GLY A 9 79.72 -72.51 -34.24
CA GLY A 9 80.51 -71.64 -33.36
C GLY A 9 79.64 -70.98 -32.29
N ALA A 10 80.20 -70.83 -31.08
CA ALA A 10 79.52 -70.23 -29.94
C ALA A 10 79.02 -68.81 -30.29
N THR A 11 77.70 -68.60 -30.22
CA THR A 11 77.08 -67.28 -30.34
C THR A 11 77.59 -66.37 -29.22
N GLY A 12 78.22 -65.25 -29.58
CA GLY A 12 78.73 -64.27 -28.61
C GLY A 12 77.62 -63.73 -27.71
N LYS A 13 77.93 -63.48 -26.43
CA LYS A 13 76.97 -62.93 -25.46
C LYS A 13 76.42 -61.59 -25.97
N PRO A 14 75.09 -61.34 -25.90
CA PRO A 14 74.53 -60.03 -26.19
C PRO A 14 75.23 -58.95 -25.38
N GLY A 15 75.62 -57.84 -26.02
CA GLY A 15 76.23 -56.70 -25.34
C GLY A 15 75.29 -56.10 -24.30
N PRO A 16 75.81 -55.41 -23.26
CA PRO A 16 74.98 -54.81 -22.23
C PRO A 16 73.97 -53.83 -22.86
N GLN A 17 72.70 -53.97 -22.48
CA GLN A 17 71.63 -53.03 -22.84
C GLN A 17 72.06 -51.60 -22.47
N GLY A 18 71.99 -50.67 -23.43
CA GLY A 18 72.33 -49.26 -23.20
C GLY A 18 71.47 -48.66 -22.07
N VAL A 19 72.06 -47.72 -21.31
CA VAL A 19 71.36 -47.04 -20.20
C VAL A 19 70.08 -46.37 -20.70
N ALA A 20 68.98 -46.50 -19.94
CA ALA A 20 67.72 -45.86 -20.28
C ALA A 20 67.88 -44.34 -20.40
N GLY A 21 67.36 -43.75 -21.49
CA GLY A 21 67.45 -42.31 -21.73
C GLY A 21 66.74 -41.50 -20.63
N LYS A 22 67.33 -40.36 -20.22
CA LYS A 22 66.70 -39.47 -19.24
C LYS A 22 65.34 -38.98 -19.75
N ALA A 23 64.34 -38.89 -18.88
CA ALA A 23 63.01 -38.39 -19.23
C ALA A 23 63.09 -37.02 -19.94
N GLY A 24 62.41 -36.89 -21.08
CA GLY A 24 62.50 -35.71 -21.94
C GLY A 24 61.84 -34.47 -21.32
N ARG A 25 62.49 -33.31 -21.48
CA ARG A 25 62.02 -31.97 -21.05
C ARG A 25 60.54 -31.71 -21.37
N ASN A 26 60.01 -32.27 -22.46
CA ASN A 26 58.62 -32.12 -22.89
C ASN A 26 57.58 -32.70 -21.91
N GLY A 27 57.90 -33.79 -21.19
CA GLY A 27 57.00 -34.38 -20.19
C GLY A 27 56.88 -33.51 -18.94
N ILE A 28 58.01 -32.92 -18.50
CA ILE A 28 58.07 -32.00 -17.35
C ILE A 28 57.30 -30.72 -17.68
N THR A 29 57.55 -30.10 -18.84
CA THR A 29 56.82 -28.90 -19.27
C THR A 29 55.31 -29.14 -19.34
N THR A 30 54.86 -30.26 -19.89
CA THR A 30 53.42 -30.59 -20.00
C THR A 30 52.76 -30.71 -18.62
N THR A 31 53.40 -31.38 -17.66
CA THR A 31 52.88 -31.54 -16.30
C THR A 31 52.84 -30.22 -15.53
N ILE A 32 53.89 -29.39 -15.67
CA ILE A 32 53.93 -28.06 -15.06
C ILE A 32 52.81 -27.17 -15.64
N THR A 33 52.64 -27.14 -16.96
CA THR A 33 51.57 -26.37 -17.61
C THR A 33 50.19 -26.80 -17.14
N LYS A 34 49.91 -28.12 -17.07
CA LYS A 34 48.64 -28.64 -16.55
C LYS A 34 48.40 -28.21 -15.10
N SER A 35 49.39 -28.37 -14.22
CA SER A 35 49.28 -27.97 -12.81
C SER A 35 49.02 -26.46 -12.62
N VAL A 36 49.64 -25.61 -13.44
CA VAL A 36 49.39 -24.16 -13.43
C VAL A 36 47.98 -23.84 -13.91
N VAL A 37 47.51 -24.48 -14.98
CA VAL A 37 46.15 -24.31 -15.51
C VAL A 37 45.09 -24.77 -14.51
N ASP A 38 45.29 -25.92 -13.84
CA ASP A 38 44.35 -26.42 -12.82
C ASP A 38 44.25 -25.46 -11.63
N LYS A 39 45.38 -24.96 -11.11
CA LYS A 39 45.38 -23.94 -10.05
C LYS A 39 44.66 -22.66 -10.47
N SER A 40 44.89 -22.18 -11.69
CA SER A 40 44.19 -21.00 -12.21
C SER A 40 42.68 -21.26 -12.36
N THR A 41 42.29 -22.48 -12.74
CA THR A 41 40.89 -22.86 -12.93
C THR A 41 40.16 -22.94 -11.59
N ILE A 42 40.77 -23.59 -10.59
CA ILE A 42 40.23 -23.67 -9.21
C ILE A 42 40.00 -22.26 -8.65
N ALA A 43 40.98 -21.35 -8.79
CA ALA A 43 40.84 -19.97 -8.33
C ALA A 43 39.65 -19.23 -8.99
N LYS A 44 39.42 -19.43 -10.29
CA LYS A 44 38.26 -18.85 -11.01
C LYS A 44 36.94 -19.47 -10.55
N VAL A 45 36.91 -20.78 -10.30
CA VAL A 45 35.73 -21.49 -9.78
C VAL A 45 35.37 -20.96 -8.39
N ASP A 46 36.35 -20.81 -7.49
CA ASP A 46 36.13 -20.27 -6.15
C ASP A 46 35.59 -18.83 -6.17
N ALA A 47 36.17 -17.97 -7.02
CA ALA A 47 35.68 -16.61 -7.22
C ALA A 47 34.22 -16.59 -7.71
N THR A 48 33.89 -17.49 -8.64
CA THR A 48 32.53 -17.63 -9.18
C THR A 48 31.56 -18.12 -8.10
N ILE A 49 31.95 -19.11 -7.29
CA ILE A 49 31.14 -19.62 -6.17
C ILE A 49 30.84 -18.49 -5.18
N ASN A 50 31.84 -17.68 -4.83
CA ASN A 50 31.65 -16.56 -3.90
C ASN A 50 30.74 -15.48 -4.49
N HIS A 51 30.86 -15.18 -5.79
CA HIS A 51 29.96 -14.26 -6.47
C HIS A 51 28.50 -14.77 -6.45
N VAL A 52 28.28 -16.05 -6.76
CA VAL A 52 26.94 -16.67 -6.73
C VAL A 52 26.34 -16.67 -5.32
N LYS A 53 27.14 -16.93 -4.28
CA LYS A 53 26.69 -16.82 -2.87
C LYS A 53 26.29 -15.40 -2.49
N SER A 54 27.06 -14.40 -2.93
CA SER A 54 26.73 -13.00 -2.69
C SER A 54 25.44 -12.60 -3.41
N LEU A 55 25.29 -13.04 -4.66
CA LEU A 55 24.10 -12.76 -5.46
C LEU A 55 22.86 -13.39 -4.83
N SER A 56 22.93 -14.65 -4.37
CA SER A 56 21.78 -15.33 -3.74
C SER A 56 21.37 -14.66 -2.43
N ALA A 57 22.32 -14.17 -1.63
CA ALA A 57 22.04 -13.39 -0.44
C ALA A 57 21.34 -12.06 -0.78
N GLN A 58 21.83 -11.36 -1.81
CA GLN A 58 21.23 -10.10 -2.29
C GLN A 58 19.81 -10.31 -2.82
N THR A 59 19.57 -11.35 -3.63
CA THR A 59 18.23 -11.67 -4.14
C THR A 59 17.26 -11.99 -3.01
N THR A 60 17.70 -12.68 -1.97
CA THR A 60 16.87 -12.98 -0.80
C THR A 60 16.50 -11.70 -0.03
N ALA A 61 17.44 -10.76 0.12
CA ALA A 61 17.17 -9.46 0.73
C ALA A 61 16.16 -8.65 -0.10
N GLN A 62 16.37 -8.55 -1.42
CA GLN A 62 15.45 -7.87 -2.34
C GLN A 62 14.03 -8.47 -2.32
N ALA A 63 13.91 -9.81 -2.23
CA ALA A 63 12.61 -10.46 -2.12
C ALA A 63 11.88 -10.09 -0.81
N LYS A 64 12.60 -9.93 0.31
CA LYS A 64 12.04 -9.46 1.57
C LYS A 64 11.59 -8.00 1.47
N ASP A 65 12.41 -7.14 0.89
CA ASP A 65 12.10 -5.72 0.71
C ASP A 65 10.90 -5.54 -0.21
N LEU A 66 10.81 -6.30 -1.30
CA LEU A 66 9.65 -6.27 -2.21
C LEU A 66 8.37 -6.71 -1.49
N LYS A 67 8.44 -7.76 -0.65
CA LYS A 67 7.28 -8.21 0.14
C LYS A 67 6.86 -7.15 1.15
N ALA A 68 7.81 -6.50 1.84
CA ALA A 68 7.53 -5.41 2.76
C ALA A 68 6.90 -4.21 2.03
N ALA A 69 7.43 -3.83 0.87
CA ALA A 69 6.89 -2.77 0.04
C ALA A 69 5.46 -3.09 -0.44
N GLN A 70 5.19 -4.33 -0.87
CA GLN A 70 3.84 -4.78 -1.22
C GLN A 70 2.86 -4.69 -0.03
N GLN A 71 3.31 -5.07 1.18
CA GLN A 71 2.49 -4.95 2.39
C GLN A 71 2.18 -3.49 2.75
N VAL A 72 3.20 -2.61 2.71
CA VAL A 72 3.02 -1.18 2.94
C VAL A 72 2.07 -0.59 1.89
N PHE A 73 2.20 -0.97 0.63
CA PHE A 73 1.31 -0.50 -0.43
C PHE A 73 -0.13 -0.97 -0.22
N ALA A 74 -0.36 -2.26 0.07
CA ALA A 74 -1.68 -2.79 0.36
C ALA A 74 -2.32 -2.12 1.59
N GLN A 75 -1.55 -1.92 2.66
CA GLN A 75 -2.02 -1.23 3.86
C GLN A 75 -2.34 0.24 3.57
N THR A 76 -1.49 0.93 2.81
CA THR A 76 -1.70 2.33 2.44
C THR A 76 -2.93 2.49 1.56
N GLN A 77 -3.15 1.58 0.61
CA GLN A 77 -4.34 1.57 -0.23
C GLN A 77 -5.61 1.35 0.60
N ALA A 78 -5.61 0.37 1.51
CA ALA A 78 -6.72 0.11 2.41
C ALA A 78 -7.02 1.34 3.32
N ASN A 79 -5.99 1.89 3.96
CA ASN A 79 -6.11 3.08 4.79
C ASN A 79 -6.66 4.26 3.98
N THR A 80 -6.14 4.50 2.77
CA THR A 80 -6.59 5.59 1.90
C THR A 80 -8.05 5.42 1.52
N HIS A 81 -8.47 4.19 1.18
CA HIS A 81 -9.85 3.90 0.84
C HIS A 81 -10.80 4.13 2.02
N SER A 82 -10.42 3.68 3.22
CA SER A 82 -11.20 3.92 4.44
C SER A 82 -11.29 5.41 4.77
N GLN A 83 -10.18 6.15 4.69
CA GLN A 83 -10.19 7.60 4.95
C GLN A 83 -11.05 8.35 3.93
N PHE A 84 -10.97 7.98 2.65
CA PHE A 84 -11.81 8.58 1.61
C PHE A 84 -13.29 8.27 1.82
N LYS A 85 -13.64 7.05 2.22
CA LYS A 85 -15.02 6.69 2.55
C LYS A 85 -15.52 7.49 3.76
N ASN A 86 -14.74 7.59 4.82
CA ASN A 86 -15.11 8.36 6.01
C ASN A 86 -15.35 9.83 5.67
N LEU A 87 -14.47 10.44 4.87
CA LEU A 87 -14.65 11.81 4.38
C LEU A 87 -15.92 11.96 3.52
N LYS A 88 -16.21 10.98 2.66
CA LYS A 88 -17.43 10.98 1.84
C LYS A 88 -18.68 10.92 2.73
N ASP A 89 -18.67 10.07 3.74
CA ASP A 89 -19.77 9.91 4.69
C ASP A 89 -19.96 11.19 5.53
N GLU A 90 -18.87 11.81 5.99
CA GLU A 90 -18.90 13.10 6.71
C GLU A 90 -19.44 14.24 5.83
N VAL A 91 -18.99 14.34 4.57
CA VAL A 91 -19.49 15.35 3.63
C VAL A 91 -20.98 15.15 3.33
N ASP A 92 -21.43 13.91 3.15
CA ASP A 92 -22.85 13.62 2.94
C ASP A 92 -23.68 13.93 4.20
N GLY A 93 -23.15 13.62 5.39
CA GLY A 93 -23.74 13.99 6.68
C GLY A 93 -23.90 15.51 6.83
N ASN A 94 -22.81 16.27 6.64
CA ASN A 94 -22.81 17.73 6.70
C ASN A 94 -23.80 18.35 5.69
N LYS A 95 -23.90 17.76 4.49
CA LYS A 95 -24.85 18.21 3.47
C LYS A 95 -26.29 17.96 3.91
N LYS A 96 -26.57 16.86 4.58
CA LYS A 96 -27.91 16.53 5.10
C LYS A 96 -28.27 17.43 6.28
N GLU A 97 -27.34 17.63 7.22
CA GLU A 97 -27.49 18.55 8.36
C GLU A 97 -27.74 19.99 7.89
N ALA A 98 -26.94 20.49 6.94
CA ALA A 98 -27.13 21.83 6.40
C ALA A 98 -28.49 22.00 5.70
N ARG A 99 -28.98 20.96 5.00
CA ARG A 99 -30.32 21.00 4.39
C ARG A 99 -31.42 20.96 5.44
N GLY A 100 -31.27 20.14 6.48
CA GLY A 100 -32.18 20.06 7.62
C GLY A 100 -32.30 21.40 8.32
N GLY A 101 -31.17 22.06 8.60
CA GLY A 101 -31.14 23.40 9.18
C GLY A 101 -31.86 24.46 8.32
N VAL A 102 -31.70 24.42 7.00
CA VAL A 102 -32.44 25.32 6.09
C VAL A 102 -33.93 24.99 6.08
N ALA A 103 -34.31 23.71 6.01
CA ALA A 103 -35.71 23.29 6.06
C ALA A 103 -36.37 23.75 7.38
N SER A 104 -35.68 23.62 8.51
CA SER A 104 -36.12 24.12 9.82
C SER A 104 -36.30 25.63 9.84
N ALA A 105 -35.37 26.37 9.23
CA ALA A 105 -35.51 27.83 9.10
C ALA A 105 -36.73 28.20 8.24
N VAL A 106 -36.97 27.50 7.13
CA VAL A 106 -38.17 27.68 6.29
C VAL A 106 -39.44 27.36 7.08
N ALA A 107 -39.44 26.28 7.86
CA ALA A 107 -40.56 25.89 8.72
C ALA A 107 -40.86 26.97 9.76
N MET A 108 -39.84 27.45 10.48
CA MET A 108 -40.01 28.48 11.50
C MET A 108 -40.46 29.83 10.91
N ALA A 109 -40.00 30.16 9.70
CA ALA A 109 -40.41 31.37 8.99
C ALA A 109 -41.84 31.28 8.43
N SER A 110 -42.35 30.08 8.14
CA SER A 110 -43.72 29.89 7.67
C SER A 110 -44.76 29.93 8.80
N MET A 111 -44.33 29.92 10.06
CA MET A 111 -45.21 30.01 11.22
C MET A 111 -45.91 31.37 11.32
N PRO A 112 -47.24 31.43 11.34
CA PRO A 112 -47.99 32.67 11.58
C PRO A 112 -47.57 33.38 12.88
N GLN A 113 -47.75 34.70 12.91
CA GLN A 113 -47.49 35.54 14.08
C GLN A 113 -48.80 36.11 14.63
N VAL A 114 -48.82 36.40 15.93
CA VAL A 114 -49.96 37.00 16.62
C VAL A 114 -50.42 38.30 15.94
N GLU A 115 -51.74 38.46 15.82
CA GLU A 115 -52.39 39.64 15.25
C GLU A 115 -52.74 40.68 16.33
N LYS A 116 -52.98 41.93 15.91
CA LYS A 116 -53.14 43.11 16.78
C LYS A 116 -54.18 42.94 17.90
N ASP A 117 -55.24 42.19 17.64
CA ASP A 117 -56.37 41.99 18.57
C ASP A 117 -56.21 40.73 19.45
N GLN A 118 -55.07 40.03 19.35
CA GLN A 118 -54.78 38.81 20.11
C GLN A 118 -53.60 39.04 21.07
N ALA A 119 -53.70 38.51 22.29
CA ALA A 119 -52.60 38.61 23.27
C ALA A 119 -51.47 37.60 22.98
N VAL A 120 -51.82 36.40 22.53
CA VAL A 120 -50.92 35.27 22.28
C VAL A 120 -51.40 34.45 21.09
N MET A 121 -50.47 33.84 20.35
CA MET A 121 -50.74 32.87 19.30
C MET A 121 -49.76 31.70 19.41
N PHE A 122 -50.28 30.48 19.33
CA PHE A 122 -49.49 29.28 19.07
C PHE A 122 -49.51 28.99 17.57
N SER A 123 -48.34 28.68 17.02
CA SER A 123 -48.13 28.50 15.59
C SER A 123 -47.36 27.21 15.33
N ALA A 124 -47.65 26.57 14.22
CA ALA A 124 -46.85 25.48 13.66
C ALA A 124 -46.55 25.78 12.19
N GLY A 125 -45.43 25.28 11.70
CA GLY A 125 -44.98 25.48 10.32
C GLY A 125 -44.22 24.26 9.83
N ALA A 126 -44.23 24.05 8.52
CA ALA A 126 -43.44 23.03 7.86
C ALA A 126 -42.58 23.67 6.78
N GLY A 127 -41.45 23.03 6.46
CA GLY A 127 -40.50 23.50 5.47
C GLY A 127 -39.83 22.33 4.76
N GLU A 128 -39.47 22.54 3.50
CA GLU A 128 -38.72 21.59 2.71
C GLU A 128 -37.58 22.32 2.00
N PHE A 129 -36.42 21.67 1.93
CA PHE A 129 -35.31 22.17 1.14
C PHE A 129 -34.45 21.02 0.59
N ARG A 130 -34.49 20.86 -0.74
CA ARG A 130 -33.66 19.91 -1.48
C ARG A 130 -33.81 18.47 -0.98
N GLY A 131 -35.04 18.09 -0.64
CA GLY A 131 -35.43 16.74 -0.20
C GLY A 131 -35.29 16.48 1.30
N GLU A 132 -34.95 17.50 2.11
CA GLU A 132 -35.03 17.43 3.57
C GLU A 132 -36.24 18.22 4.05
N GLU A 133 -37.01 17.66 4.98
CA GLU A 133 -38.22 18.26 5.50
C GLU A 133 -38.03 18.64 6.98
N ALA A 134 -38.78 19.63 7.44
CA ALA A 134 -38.78 20.02 8.84
C ALA A 134 -40.15 20.49 9.30
N VAL A 135 -40.40 20.27 10.59
CA VAL A 135 -41.59 20.74 11.29
C VAL A 135 -41.16 21.65 12.42
N SER A 136 -41.94 22.69 12.65
CA SER A 136 -41.69 23.69 13.67
C SER A 136 -42.95 24.03 14.45
N VAL A 137 -42.74 24.41 15.70
CA VAL A 137 -43.78 24.91 16.59
C VAL A 137 -43.25 26.12 17.35
N GLY A 138 -44.13 27.05 17.69
CA GLY A 138 -43.74 28.26 18.38
C GLY A 138 -44.93 29.01 18.96
N ALA A 139 -44.60 30.07 19.69
CA ALA A 139 -45.56 30.99 20.24
C ALA A 139 -45.15 32.43 19.95
N SER A 140 -46.12 33.31 19.80
CA SER A 140 -45.88 34.75 19.72
C SER A 140 -46.86 35.51 20.60
N PHE A 141 -46.45 36.66 21.11
CA PHE A 141 -47.23 37.47 22.03
C PHE A 141 -47.04 38.97 21.80
N HIS A 142 -48.11 39.73 22.05
CA HIS A 142 -48.10 41.19 21.97
C HIS A 142 -47.56 41.81 23.27
N ALA A 143 -46.49 42.60 23.15
CA ALA A 143 -45.87 43.37 24.22
C ALA A 143 -46.01 44.88 23.92
N GLY A 144 -47.21 45.42 24.18
CA GLY A 144 -47.54 46.79 23.82
C GLY A 144 -47.53 47.00 22.30
N ARG A 145 -46.61 47.85 21.81
CA ARG A 145 -46.39 48.07 20.36
C ARG A 145 -45.45 47.05 19.71
N ALA A 146 -44.88 46.15 20.51
CA ALA A 146 -43.99 45.12 20.03
C ALA A 146 -44.70 43.76 19.92
N VAL A 147 -44.18 42.90 19.05
CA VAL A 147 -44.50 41.47 18.96
C VAL A 147 -43.23 40.69 19.24
N VAL A 148 -43.32 39.70 20.13
CA VAL A 148 -42.22 38.75 20.38
C VAL A 148 -42.67 37.38 19.87
N LYS A 149 -41.76 36.66 19.21
CA LYS A 149 -41.99 35.29 18.71
C LYS A 149 -40.85 34.40 19.17
N ALA A 150 -41.17 33.20 19.64
CA ALA A 150 -40.21 32.15 19.93
C ALA A 150 -40.68 30.85 19.29
N GLY A 151 -39.76 30.00 18.88
CA GLY A 151 -40.10 28.69 18.32
C GLY A 151 -38.93 27.74 18.25
N MET A 152 -39.26 26.50 18.01
CA MET A 152 -38.32 25.40 17.81
C MET A 152 -38.75 24.57 16.60
N SER A 153 -37.80 23.86 16.02
CA SER A 153 -38.00 23.00 14.86
C SER A 153 -37.14 21.76 14.97
N ASP A 154 -37.63 20.68 14.37
CA ASP A 154 -36.89 19.46 14.14
C ASP A 154 -37.03 19.07 12.66
N SER A 155 -36.01 18.43 12.11
CA SER A 155 -35.98 18.03 10.71
C SER A 155 -36.02 16.51 10.55
N THR A 156 -36.25 16.01 9.34
CA THR A 156 -36.17 14.57 9.02
C THR A 156 -34.78 13.97 9.22
N ASN A 157 -33.79 14.82 9.53
CA ASN A 157 -32.44 14.45 9.89
C ASN A 157 -32.17 14.48 11.41
N ASN A 158 -33.21 14.72 12.22
CA ASN A 158 -33.15 14.78 13.68
C ASN A 158 -32.29 15.94 14.23
N ASP A 159 -32.22 17.03 13.45
CA ASP A 159 -31.51 18.26 13.76
C ASP A 159 -32.45 19.27 14.44
N PHE A 160 -32.19 19.55 15.72
CA PHE A 160 -32.99 20.49 16.51
C PHE A 160 -32.52 21.95 16.32
N ALA A 161 -33.46 22.85 16.05
CA ALA A 161 -33.24 24.29 15.96
C ALA A 161 -34.20 25.07 16.85
N MET A 162 -33.78 26.22 17.37
CA MET A 162 -34.65 27.13 18.11
C MET A 162 -34.28 28.59 17.91
N GLY A 163 -35.24 29.49 18.10
CA GLY A 163 -35.05 30.91 17.85
C GLY A 163 -36.08 31.78 18.53
N VAL A 164 -35.71 33.05 18.73
CA VAL A 164 -36.57 34.10 19.30
C VAL A 164 -36.35 35.40 18.52
N GLY A 165 -37.40 36.20 18.34
CA GLY A 165 -37.36 37.48 17.65
C GLY A 165 -38.34 38.48 18.23
N ILE A 166 -38.07 39.77 18.02
CA ILE A 166 -38.92 40.89 18.43
C ILE A 166 -39.09 41.85 17.24
N GLY A 167 -40.30 42.38 17.05
CA GLY A 167 -40.61 43.39 16.05
C GLY A 167 -41.47 44.50 16.63
N ILE A 168 -41.30 45.76 16.18
CA ILE A 168 -42.08 46.92 16.62
C ILE A 168 -42.80 47.51 15.41
N GLY A 169 -44.12 47.69 15.51
CA GLY A 169 -44.94 48.35 14.49
C GLY A 169 -45.29 49.80 14.85
N PHE A 170 -45.38 50.68 13.85
CA PHE A 170 -45.82 52.06 14.00
C PHE A 170 -46.93 52.45 13.04
#